data_AF-A0A6P6UIN3-F1
#
_entry.id   AF-A0A6P6UIN3-F1
#
_cell.length_a   1.000
_cell.length_b   1.000
_cell.length_c   1.000
_cell.angle_alpha   90.00
_cell.angle_beta   90.00
_cell.angle_gamma   90.00
#
_symmetry.space_group_name_H-M   'P 1'
#
loop_
_entity.id
_entity.type
_entity.pdbx_description
1 polymer ?
#
loop_
_entity_poly.entity_id
_entity_poly.type
_entity_poly.pdbx_seq_one_letter_code
_entity_poly.pdbx_strand_id
1 'polypeptide(L)'
;MTLISKIKGKKKVRKHYSAPPMTVVSDVLKAVVHCGTTLSQAFNHVDHLNFLKLAPGGHVGRFIVWTKSAFEKLDEIYGSFDKPSLKKKGYVLPRAKMVNGDLARIINSDEVQSVVRPIKKVVKRAPMKKNPLKNLNCLLKFNPYAKTARRMALLAEK
;
A
#
# COMPACT_ATOMS: atom_id res chain seq x y z
N MET A 1 -20.92 9.54 -15.39
CA MET A 1 -20.01 10.20 -16.34
C MET A 1 -19.43 9.14 -17.26
N THR A 2 -19.87 9.07 -18.51
CA THR A 2 -19.51 8.01 -19.46
C THR A 2 -18.28 8.42 -20.27
N LEU A 3 -17.18 7.68 -20.16
CA LEU A 3 -15.94 7.98 -20.87
C LEU A 3 -15.93 7.32 -22.26
N ILE A 4 -15.56 8.07 -23.30
CA ILE A 4 -15.47 7.57 -24.68
C ILE A 4 -14.13 6.84 -24.87
N SER A 5 -14.16 5.65 -25.50
CA SER A 5 -12.97 4.83 -25.77
C SER A 5 -11.94 5.53 -26.67
N LYS A 6 -10.63 5.31 -26.44
CA LYS A 6 -9.56 5.82 -27.31
C LYS A 6 -9.49 5.03 -28.64
N ILE A 7 -9.48 5.80 -29.73
CA ILE A 7 -9.18 5.54 -31.17
C ILE A 7 -9.43 4.13 -31.72
N LYS A 8 -8.74 3.08 -31.25
CA LYS A 8 -8.90 1.70 -31.76
C LYS A 8 -10.16 1.00 -31.24
N GLY A 9 -10.65 1.39 -30.06
CA GLY A 9 -11.90 0.89 -29.48
C GLY A 9 -13.15 1.44 -30.18
N LYS A 10 -13.08 2.67 -30.70
CA LYS A 10 -14.20 3.36 -31.38
C LYS A 10 -14.68 2.63 -32.64
N LYS A 11 -13.75 1.97 -33.35
CA LYS A 11 -14.03 1.16 -34.55
C LYS A 11 -14.61 -0.23 -34.21
N LYS A 12 -14.62 -0.63 -32.93
CA LYS A 12 -15.26 -1.85 -32.43
C LYS A 12 -16.54 -1.48 -31.67
N VAL A 13 -17.37 -2.47 -31.34
CA VAL A 13 -18.65 -2.29 -30.61
C VAL A 13 -18.46 -1.71 -29.19
N ARG A 14 -17.23 -1.49 -28.71
CA ARG A 14 -16.90 -1.00 -27.36
C ARG A 14 -16.61 0.50 -27.38
N LYS A 15 -17.68 1.31 -27.45
CA LYS A 15 -17.55 2.77 -27.59
C LYS A 15 -17.43 3.49 -26.24
N HIS A 16 -17.97 2.95 -25.16
CA HIS A 16 -18.21 3.66 -23.89
C HIS A 16 -17.70 2.84 -22.68
N TYR A 17 -17.21 3.54 -21.67
CA TYR A 17 -16.81 2.98 -20.38
C TYR A 17 -17.53 3.70 -19.24
N SER A 18 -18.08 2.92 -18.30
CA SER A 18 -18.63 3.41 -17.04
C SER A 18 -18.10 2.56 -15.88
N ALA A 19 -17.84 3.20 -14.75
CA ALA A 19 -17.44 2.55 -13.50
C ALA A 19 -18.52 2.78 -12.43
N PRO A 20 -19.68 2.11 -12.55
CA PRO A 20 -20.79 2.36 -11.64
C PRO A 20 -20.58 1.69 -10.27
N PRO A 21 -21.28 2.17 -9.22
CA PRO A 21 -21.36 1.47 -7.95
C PRO A 21 -22.03 0.11 -8.13
N MET A 22 -21.76 -0.82 -7.20
CA MET A 22 -22.25 -2.19 -7.29
C MET A 22 -23.26 -2.49 -6.19
N THR A 23 -24.38 -3.10 -6.56
CA THR A 23 -25.44 -3.49 -5.63
C THR A 23 -25.50 -5.00 -5.55
N VAL A 24 -25.46 -5.54 -4.33
CA VAL A 24 -25.55 -6.98 -4.07
C VAL A 24 -26.92 -7.30 -3.46
N VAL A 25 -27.62 -8.26 -4.06
CA VAL A 25 -28.96 -8.67 -3.63
C VAL A 25 -29.07 -10.19 -3.55
N SER A 26 -29.91 -10.65 -2.63
CA SER A 26 -30.17 -12.06 -2.33
C SER A 26 -31.23 -12.73 -3.20
N ASP A 27 -32.12 -11.93 -3.79
CA ASP A 27 -33.31 -12.34 -4.53
C ASP A 27 -33.31 -11.58 -5.87
N VAL A 28 -33.18 -12.32 -6.98
CA VAL A 28 -33.03 -11.76 -8.33
C VAL A 28 -34.22 -10.90 -8.76
N LEU A 29 -35.44 -11.20 -8.28
CA LEU A 29 -36.66 -10.47 -8.64
C LEU A 29 -36.77 -9.10 -7.92
N LYS A 30 -36.33 -8.98 -6.67
CA LYS A 30 -36.34 -7.68 -5.94
C LYS A 30 -35.20 -6.76 -6.37
N ALA A 31 -34.12 -7.32 -6.90
CA ALA A 31 -32.97 -6.58 -7.43
C ALA A 31 -33.31 -5.64 -8.59
N VAL A 32 -34.21 -6.07 -9.47
CA VAL A 32 -34.65 -5.29 -10.64
C VAL A 32 -35.64 -4.20 -10.23
N VAL A 33 -36.37 -4.40 -9.12
CA VAL A 33 -37.48 -3.53 -8.68
C VAL A 33 -36.99 -2.32 -7.84
N HIS A 34 -35.89 -2.43 -7.10
CA HIS A 34 -35.41 -1.33 -6.24
C HIS A 34 -34.59 -0.25 -6.99
N CYS A 35 -34.12 -0.55 -8.20
CA CYS A 35 -33.40 0.40 -9.05
C CYS A 35 -33.88 0.23 -10.49
N GLY A 36 -35.03 0.83 -10.81
CA GLY A 36 -35.57 0.85 -12.16
C GLY A 36 -34.55 1.44 -13.13
N THR A 37 -34.00 0.57 -13.99
CA THR A 37 -33.56 0.74 -15.40
C THR A 37 -32.84 2.04 -15.87
N THR A 38 -32.54 3.00 -15.02
CA THR A 38 -32.11 4.37 -15.38
C THR A 38 -30.75 4.76 -14.79
N LEU A 39 -30.38 4.23 -13.62
CA LEU A 39 -29.02 4.36 -13.10
C LEU A 39 -28.18 3.17 -13.59
N SER A 40 -27.09 3.46 -14.33
CA SER A 40 -26.07 2.45 -14.61
C SER A 40 -25.51 1.93 -13.28
N GLN A 41 -25.95 0.77 -12.83
CA GLN A 41 -25.45 0.09 -11.62
C GLN A 41 -25.02 -1.32 -12.00
N ALA A 42 -23.94 -1.80 -11.38
CA ALA A 42 -23.51 -3.17 -11.55
C ALA A 42 -24.25 -4.06 -10.55
N PHE A 43 -24.85 -5.15 -11.03
CA PHE A 43 -25.57 -6.09 -10.18
C PHE A 43 -24.78 -7.38 -9.92
N ASN A 44 -24.87 -7.89 -8.69
CA ASN A 44 -24.43 -9.23 -8.33
C ASN A 44 -25.37 -9.94 -7.36
N HIS A 45 -25.38 -11.27 -7.50
CA HIS A 45 -26.03 -12.17 -6.57
C HIS A 45 -25.05 -12.62 -5.48
N VAL A 46 -25.55 -12.78 -4.24
CA VAL A 46 -24.72 -13.16 -3.07
C VAL A 46 -24.12 -14.56 -3.21
N ASP A 47 -24.90 -15.53 -3.70
CA ASP A 47 -24.43 -16.92 -3.85
C ASP A 47 -23.33 -17.06 -4.92
N HIS A 48 -23.27 -16.13 -5.88
CA HIS A 48 -22.33 -16.15 -7.01
C HIS A 48 -21.56 -14.83 -7.09
N LEU A 49 -20.93 -14.43 -5.97
CA LEU A 49 -20.09 -13.24 -5.90
C LEU A 49 -18.87 -13.36 -6.83
N ASN A 50 -18.92 -12.69 -7.97
CA ASN A 50 -17.82 -12.68 -8.92
C ASN A 50 -16.74 -11.67 -8.52
N PHE A 51 -15.52 -12.19 -8.30
CA PHE A 51 -14.34 -11.38 -8.00
C PHE A 51 -14.07 -10.27 -9.02
N LEU A 52 -14.25 -10.52 -10.33
CA LEU A 52 -14.00 -9.52 -11.39
C LEU A 52 -14.90 -8.28 -11.26
N LYS A 53 -16.09 -8.48 -10.69
CA LYS A 53 -17.02 -7.39 -10.42
C LYS A 53 -16.78 -6.77 -9.04
N LEU A 54 -16.21 -7.49 -8.08
CA LEU A 54 -15.82 -6.91 -6.79
C LEU A 54 -14.55 -6.05 -6.91
N ALA A 55 -13.54 -6.54 -7.64
CA ALA A 55 -12.25 -5.91 -7.83
C ALA A 55 -11.95 -5.71 -9.33
N PRO A 56 -12.64 -4.76 -10.01
CA PRO A 56 -12.38 -4.48 -11.41
C PRO A 56 -10.94 -4.00 -11.60
N GLY A 57 -10.18 -4.66 -12.47
CA GLY A 57 -8.77 -4.37 -12.69
C GLY A 57 -7.83 -4.82 -11.57
N GLY A 58 -8.32 -5.58 -10.58
CA GLY A 58 -7.50 -6.11 -9.47
C GLY A 58 -7.35 -5.18 -8.27
N HIS A 59 -8.06 -4.06 -8.24
CA HIS A 59 -8.08 -3.16 -7.08
C HIS A 59 -9.20 -3.52 -6.11
N VAL A 60 -8.87 -3.63 -4.83
CA VAL A 60 -9.84 -3.80 -3.73
C VAL A 60 -10.46 -2.44 -3.33
N GLY A 61 -11.62 -2.46 -2.68
CA GLY A 61 -12.28 -1.24 -2.19
C GLY A 61 -13.32 -0.63 -3.14
N ARG A 62 -14.00 -1.45 -3.96
CA ARG A 62 -15.17 -1.00 -4.72
C ARG A 62 -16.29 -0.59 -3.75
N PHE A 63 -17.01 0.48 -4.06
CA PHE A 63 -18.20 0.87 -3.31
C PHE A 63 -19.34 -0.12 -3.60
N ILE A 64 -19.77 -0.84 -2.56
CA ILE A 64 -20.79 -1.89 -2.62
C ILE A 64 -21.95 -1.54 -1.69
N VAL A 65 -23.16 -1.59 -2.23
CA VAL A 65 -24.41 -1.44 -1.48
C VAL A 65 -25.00 -2.83 -1.23
N TRP A 66 -25.29 -3.16 0.03
CA TRP A 66 -25.84 -4.44 0.45
C TRP A 66 -27.31 -4.30 0.84
N THR A 67 -28.16 -5.24 0.42
CA THR A 67 -29.49 -5.40 1.04
C THR A 67 -29.38 -6.17 2.34
N LYS A 68 -30.30 -5.94 3.28
CA LYS A 68 -30.34 -6.64 4.57
C LYS A 68 -30.27 -8.16 4.42
N SER A 69 -31.14 -8.73 3.58
CA SER A 69 -31.19 -10.16 3.29
C SER A 69 -29.92 -10.69 2.63
N ALA A 70 -29.21 -9.87 1.86
CA ALA A 70 -27.94 -10.25 1.25
C ALA A 70 -26.83 -10.34 2.29
N PHE A 71 -26.84 -9.43 3.27
CA PHE A 71 -25.87 -9.41 4.34
C PHE A 71 -26.03 -10.60 5.29
N GLU A 72 -27.27 -10.96 5.64
CA GLU A 72 -27.57 -12.14 6.48
C GLU A 72 -27.12 -13.45 5.83
N LYS A 73 -27.34 -13.61 4.51
CA LYS A 73 -26.90 -14.81 3.77
C LYS A 73 -25.37 -14.97 3.70
N LEU A 74 -24.57 -13.92 3.90
CA LEU A 74 -23.11 -14.03 3.86
C LEU A 74 -22.57 -14.92 4.99
N ASP A 75 -23.16 -14.82 6.19
CA ASP A 75 -22.76 -15.63 7.34
C ASP A 75 -23.04 -17.12 7.10
N GLU A 76 -24.14 -17.45 6.42
CA GLU A 76 -24.44 -18.83 6.02
C GLU A 76 -23.45 -19.38 4.96
N ILE A 77 -23.04 -18.53 4.00
CA ILE A 77 -22.18 -18.92 2.87
C ILE A 77 -20.73 -19.08 3.29
N TYR A 78 -20.22 -18.16 4.10
CA TYR A 78 -18.80 -18.10 4.46
C TYR A 78 -18.54 -18.56 5.89
N GLY A 79 -19.52 -18.47 6.78
CA GLY A 79 -19.35 -18.75 8.19
C GLY A 79 -18.62 -17.62 8.93
N SER A 80 -18.32 -17.92 10.19
CA SER A 80 -17.51 -17.09 11.08
C SER A 80 -16.21 -17.82 11.43
N PHE A 81 -15.37 -17.23 12.28
CA PHE A 81 -14.18 -17.92 12.79
C PHE A 81 -14.54 -19.12 13.68
N ASP A 82 -15.69 -19.07 14.37
CA ASP A 82 -16.16 -20.12 15.26
C ASP A 82 -17.11 -21.12 14.57
N LYS A 83 -17.82 -20.67 13.53
CA LYS A 83 -18.86 -21.45 12.85
C LYS A 83 -18.44 -21.73 11.40
N PRO A 84 -18.33 -23.00 10.98
CA PRO A 84 -18.00 -23.34 9.59
C PRO A 84 -19.12 -22.92 8.63
N SER A 85 -18.78 -22.75 7.36
CA SER A 85 -19.78 -22.41 6.33
C SER A 85 -20.77 -23.55 6.10
N LEU A 86 -22.05 -23.21 5.97
CA LEU A 86 -23.13 -24.17 5.69
C LEU A 86 -23.16 -24.57 4.22
N LYS A 87 -22.94 -23.62 3.30
CA LYS A 87 -23.04 -23.89 1.85
C LYS A 87 -21.76 -24.44 1.23
N LYS A 88 -20.59 -23.98 1.69
CA LYS A 88 -19.30 -24.36 1.09
C LYS A 88 -18.65 -25.48 1.88
N LYS A 89 -18.63 -26.69 1.31
CA LYS A 89 -18.04 -27.86 1.98
C LYS A 89 -16.53 -27.67 2.17
N GLY A 90 -16.06 -27.80 3.41
CA GLY A 90 -14.63 -27.72 3.76
C GLY A 90 -14.02 -26.31 3.68
N TYR A 91 -14.85 -25.29 3.51
CA TYR A 91 -14.37 -23.91 3.52
C TYR A 91 -14.26 -23.38 4.95
N VAL A 92 -13.14 -22.71 5.24
CA VAL A 92 -12.86 -22.06 6.53
C VAL A 92 -12.33 -20.67 6.24
N LEU A 93 -12.76 -19.68 7.02
CA LEU A 93 -12.26 -18.31 6.90
C LEU A 93 -10.73 -18.28 7.08
N PRO A 94 -9.97 -17.66 6.17
CA PRO A 94 -8.53 -17.49 6.34
C PRO A 94 -8.23 -16.71 7.62
N ARG A 95 -7.36 -17.25 8.47
CA ARG A 95 -6.88 -16.53 9.66
C ARG A 95 -5.85 -15.49 9.27
N ALA A 96 -5.99 -14.29 9.83
CA ALA A 96 -5.00 -13.24 9.65
C ALA A 96 -3.65 -13.69 10.26
N LYS A 97 -2.55 -13.44 9.55
CA LYS A 97 -1.20 -13.73 10.07
C LYS A 97 -0.82 -12.83 11.24
N MET A 98 -1.38 -11.62 11.28
CA MET A 98 -1.22 -10.65 12.36
C MET A 98 -2.58 -10.40 12.99
N VAL A 99 -2.68 -10.57 14.31
CA VAL A 99 -3.92 -10.32 15.06
C VAL A 99 -4.22 -8.82 15.12
N ASN A 100 -3.20 -8.00 15.39
CA ASN A 100 -3.29 -6.54 15.34
C ASN A 100 -2.55 -6.02 14.09
N GLY A 101 -3.26 -5.32 13.22
CA GLY A 101 -2.69 -4.70 12.00
C GLY A 101 -2.10 -3.31 12.22
N ASP A 102 -2.30 -2.70 13.39
CA ASP A 102 -1.77 -1.37 13.70
C ASP A 102 -0.32 -1.44 14.18
N LEU A 103 0.59 -1.46 13.19
CA LEU A 103 2.03 -1.46 13.44
C LEU A 103 2.52 -0.19 14.13
N ALA A 104 1.91 0.96 13.85
CA ALA A 104 2.34 2.23 14.44
C ALA A 104 2.12 2.21 15.96
N ARG A 105 0.97 1.70 16.40
CA ARG A 105 0.68 1.51 17.83
C ARG A 105 1.64 0.53 18.50
N ILE A 106 1.94 -0.61 17.85
CA ILE A 106 2.86 -1.61 18.40
C ILE A 106 4.27 -1.03 18.52
N ILE A 107 4.75 -0.34 17.49
CA ILE A 107 6.09 0.26 17.49
C ILE A 107 6.20 1.33 18.59
N ASN A 108 5.16 2.13 18.80
CA ASN A 108 5.17 3.22 19.78
C ASN A 108 4.78 2.79 21.20
N SER A 109 4.61 1.49 21.47
CA SER A 109 4.27 1.01 22.80
C SER A 109 5.48 1.06 23.74
N ASP A 110 5.24 1.28 25.03
CA ASP A 110 6.32 1.47 26.02
C ASP A 110 7.17 0.20 26.20
N GLU A 111 6.56 -0.98 26.06
CA GLU A 111 7.25 -2.26 26.15
C GLU A 111 8.27 -2.42 25.02
N VAL A 112 7.95 -1.94 23.82
CA VAL A 112 8.87 -1.94 22.69
C VAL A 112 9.91 -0.83 22.84
N GLN A 113 9.48 0.39 23.15
CA GLN A 113 10.38 1.54 23.24
C GLN A 113 11.37 1.46 24.41
N SER A 114 11.03 0.76 25.49
CA SER A 114 11.95 0.51 26.61
C SER A 114 13.14 -0.38 26.25
N VAL A 115 12.99 -1.26 25.26
CA VAL A 115 14.04 -2.19 24.81
C VAL A 115 14.77 -1.68 23.56
N VAL A 116 14.10 -0.87 22.74
CA VAL A 116 14.66 -0.37 21.47
C VAL A 116 15.84 0.56 21.72
N ARG A 117 16.92 0.34 20.97
CA ARG A 117 18.09 1.22 20.98
C ARG A 117 17.78 2.52 20.24
N PRO A 118 18.28 3.68 20.72
CA PRO A 118 18.06 4.94 20.04
C PRO A 118 18.64 4.93 18.62
N ILE A 119 17.97 5.63 17.72
CA ILE A 119 18.37 5.70 16.31
C ILE A 119 19.73 6.41 16.14
N LYS A 120 20.65 5.76 15.43
CA LYS A 120 21.93 6.37 15.04
C LYS A 120 21.73 7.26 13.82
N LYS A 121 21.51 8.56 14.03
CA LYS A 121 21.26 9.54 12.95
C LYS A 121 22.49 9.85 12.08
N VAL A 122 23.69 9.53 12.56
CA VAL A 122 24.93 9.91 11.88
C VAL A 122 25.33 8.86 10.86
N VAL A 123 25.07 9.14 9.58
CA VAL A 123 25.63 8.38 8.46
C VAL A 123 27.04 8.91 8.17
N LYS A 124 28.08 8.16 8.58
CA LYS A 124 29.47 8.49 8.22
C LYS A 124 29.70 8.13 6.75
N ARG A 125 29.72 9.14 5.87
CA ARG A 125 30.16 8.96 4.48
C ARG A 125 31.69 8.92 4.42
N ALA A 126 32.23 8.10 3.53
CA ALA A 126 33.67 8.08 3.27
C ALA A 126 34.11 9.48 2.78
N PRO A 127 35.01 10.18 3.48
CA PRO A 127 35.54 11.43 2.99
C PRO A 127 36.47 11.18 1.80
N MET A 128 36.47 12.10 0.83
CA MET A 128 37.45 12.05 -0.27
C MET A 128 38.86 12.25 0.29
N LYS A 129 39.76 11.30 -0.01
CA LYS A 129 41.17 11.37 0.39
C LYS A 129 41.89 12.46 -0.40
N LYS A 130 42.22 13.58 0.25
CA LYS A 130 43.04 14.65 -0.32
C LYS A 130 44.52 14.30 -0.13
N ASN A 131 45.37 14.63 -1.12
CA ASN A 131 46.81 14.40 -1.02
C ASN A 131 47.43 15.47 -0.08
N PRO A 132 48.09 15.07 1.03
CA PRO A 132 48.67 16.01 2.00
C PRO A 132 49.86 16.79 1.44
N LEU A 133 50.63 16.26 0.49
CA LEU A 133 51.75 16.99 -0.10
C LEU A 133 51.27 18.15 -0.99
N LYS A 134 50.10 18.00 -1.60
CA LYS A 134 49.47 19.02 -2.45
C LYS A 134 48.52 19.96 -1.69
N ASN A 135 47.90 19.50 -0.60
CA ASN A 135 46.94 20.28 0.18
C ASN A 135 47.46 20.57 1.60
N LEU A 136 47.84 21.82 1.86
CA LEU A 136 48.40 22.25 3.15
C LEU A 136 47.45 21.98 4.33
N ASN A 137 46.14 22.23 4.20
CA ASN A 137 45.20 21.98 5.31
C ASN A 137 45.11 20.49 5.67
N CYS A 138 45.24 19.62 4.66
CA CYS A 138 45.33 18.18 4.88
C CYS A 138 46.66 17.81 5.55
N LEU A 139 47.79 18.39 5.10
CA LEU A 139 49.09 18.20 5.71
C LEU A 139 49.11 18.62 7.18
N LEU A 140 48.54 19.78 7.50
CA LEU A 140 48.51 20.32 8.87
C LEU A 140 47.62 19.50 9.80
N LYS A 141 46.54 18.91 9.27
CA LYS A 141 45.69 17.98 10.03
C LYS A 141 46.44 16.69 10.38
N PHE A 142 47.35 16.23 9.52
CA PHE A 142 48.19 15.05 9.77
C PHE A 142 49.47 15.37 10.57
N ASN A 143 50.14 16.48 10.27
CA ASN A 143 51.39 16.92 10.85
C ASN A 143 51.36 18.43 11.16
N PRO A 144 51.12 18.83 12.42
CA PRO A 144 51.06 20.24 12.81
C PRO A 144 52.42 20.96 12.70
N TYR A 145 53.54 20.24 12.86
CA TYR A 145 54.90 20.78 12.74
C TYR A 145 55.26 21.18 11.30
N ALA A 146 54.53 20.68 10.29
CA ALA A 146 54.75 21.08 8.90
C ALA A 146 54.60 22.61 8.68
N LYS A 147 53.84 23.31 9.54
CA LYS A 147 53.69 24.77 9.49
C LYS A 147 54.98 25.49 9.86
N THR A 148 55.60 25.10 10.98
CA THR A 148 56.83 25.72 11.48
C THR A 148 58.00 25.37 10.57
N ALA A 149 58.11 24.11 10.14
CA ALA A 149 59.14 23.67 9.20
C ALA A 149 59.09 24.46 7.87
N ARG A 150 57.91 24.64 7.27
CA ARG A 150 57.77 25.47 6.06
C ARG A 150 58.13 26.94 6.29
N ARG A 151 57.76 27.49 7.45
CA ARG A 151 58.10 28.88 7.79
C ARG A 151 59.61 29.08 7.96
N MET A 152 60.30 28.15 8.60
CA MET A 152 61.75 28.20 8.73
C MET A 152 62.45 28.07 7.38
N ALA A 153 61.97 27.16 6.51
CA ALA A 153 62.50 27.01 5.16
C ALA A 153 62.36 28.32 4.34
N LEU A 154 61.19 28.96 4.37
CA LEU A 154 60.97 30.25 3.68
C LEU A 154 61.82 31.40 4.21
N LEU A 155 62.15 31.40 5.51
CA LEU A 155 63.03 32.39 6.10
C LEU A 155 64.50 32.15 5.74
N ALA A 156 64.89 30.89 5.49
CA ALA A 156 66.23 30.51 5.09
C ALA A 156 66.50 30.66 3.58
N GLU A 157 65.46 30.62 2.74
CA GLU A 157 65.56 30.87 1.29
C GLU A 157 65.61 32.37 0.92
N LYS A 158 65.36 33.26 1.89
CA LYS A 158 65.42 34.72 1.73
C LYS A 158 66.80 35.26 2.10
#